data_AF-A0A425BX90-F1
#
_entry.id   AF-A0A425BX90-F1
#
_cell.length_a   1.000
_cell.length_b   1.000
_cell.length_c   1.000
_cell.angle_alpha   90.00
_cell.angle_beta   90.00
_cell.angle_gamma   90.00
#
_symmetry.space_group_name_H-M   'P 1'
#
loop_
_entity.id
_entity.type
_entity.pdbx_description
1 polymer ?
#
loop_
_entity_poly.entity_id
_entity_poly.type
_entity_poly.pdbx_seq_one_letter_code
_entity_poly.pdbx_strand_id
1 'polypeptide(L)'
;MNECSTDIDLHTHLTNIFNIPTDKIDTIIAGGSVVKTIRRGYKGYFRNGSDDAATLIGISTVNVFREVSYNLNIIPPNLNPGFESCKTLDECKKHSKSGIGFNTPIQITPTSNTNGKNCRELTCLADGCEDAYTFPKDDIKKHSCPFDTNYKVTFCPSRDTTPQETTTAGLSLTGKETTQVSETTTAGSSLTGKETTQVSETTTPVTVRSMNIPAKNEGQLDGVVPEVTKKVDTPVPTADTNALKADTPVPTVNGTEAPALEVTPQPKHCV
;
A
#
# COMPACT_ATOMS: atom_id res chain seq x y z
N MET A 1 -6.26 -0.79 9.95
CA MET A 1 -6.53 -0.38 11.33
C MET A 1 -5.94 1.01 11.51
N ASN A 2 -6.66 1.88 12.20
CA ASN A 2 -6.18 3.19 12.62
C ASN A 2 -5.75 3.08 14.08
N GLU A 3 -4.45 3.21 14.35
CA GLU A 3 -3.90 3.25 15.72
C GLU A 3 -3.40 4.68 16.08
N CYS A 4 -3.71 5.68 15.22
CA CYS A 4 -3.50 7.10 15.47
C CYS A 4 -4.54 7.63 16.49
N SER A 5 -4.26 8.76 17.14
CA SER A 5 -5.18 9.40 18.08
C SER A 5 -6.35 10.13 17.42
N THR A 6 -6.25 10.40 16.11
CA THR A 6 -7.30 11.03 15.29
C THR A 6 -7.84 10.07 14.24
N ASP A 7 -9.04 10.38 13.74
CA ASP A 7 -9.64 9.71 12.59
C ASP A 7 -8.77 9.88 11.33
N ILE A 8 -8.78 8.89 10.44
CA ILE A 8 -8.05 8.93 9.15
C ILE A 8 -9.02 8.73 7.98
N ASP A 9 -8.81 9.45 6.88
CA ASP A 9 -9.51 9.18 5.63
C ASP A 9 -8.67 8.24 4.76
N LEU A 10 -9.07 6.96 4.70
CA LEU A 10 -8.37 5.94 3.93
C LEU A 10 -8.70 6.05 2.44
N HIS A 11 -7.99 6.94 1.76
CA HIS A 11 -7.99 7.04 0.31
C HIS A 11 -7.46 5.74 -0.30
N THR A 12 -8.27 5.18 -1.19
CA THR A 12 -8.01 3.97 -1.98
C THR A 12 -8.09 4.36 -3.44
N HIS A 13 -6.98 4.23 -4.16
CA HIS A 13 -6.96 4.34 -5.62
C HIS A 13 -6.53 3.00 -6.21
N LEU A 14 -7.45 2.29 -6.85
CA LEU A 14 -7.16 1.02 -7.53
C LEU A 14 -7.56 1.09 -9.00
N THR A 15 -6.65 0.70 -9.88
CA THR A 15 -6.85 0.63 -11.33
C THR A 15 -6.78 -0.82 -11.79
N ASN A 16 -7.75 -1.28 -12.60
CA ASN A 16 -7.79 -2.66 -13.09
C ASN A 16 -6.89 -2.88 -14.34
N ILE A 17 -6.79 -4.13 -14.81
CA ILE A 17 -6.01 -4.48 -16.03
C ILE A 17 -6.48 -3.79 -17.32
N PHE A 18 -7.70 -3.23 -17.36
CA PHE A 18 -8.21 -2.44 -18.48
C PHE A 18 -7.98 -0.92 -18.29
N ASN A 19 -7.15 -0.55 -17.31
CA ASN A 19 -6.88 0.81 -16.87
C ASN A 19 -8.12 1.62 -16.42
N ILE A 20 -9.18 0.94 -15.97
CA ILE A 20 -10.35 1.58 -15.37
C ILE A 20 -10.03 1.84 -13.88
N PRO A 21 -10.08 3.09 -13.39
CA PRO A 21 -9.86 3.41 -11.99
C PRO A 21 -11.07 3.06 -11.12
N THR A 22 -10.85 3.01 -9.81
CA THR A 22 -11.85 2.80 -8.77
C THR A 22 -11.33 3.50 -7.51
N ASP A 23 -11.83 4.70 -7.30
CA ASP A 23 -11.48 5.54 -6.16
C ASP A 23 -12.51 5.38 -5.04
N LYS A 24 -12.03 5.25 -3.80
CA LYS A 24 -12.89 5.20 -2.60
C LYS A 24 -12.20 5.86 -1.42
N ILE A 25 -12.97 6.62 -0.64
CA ILE A 25 -12.59 7.10 0.68
C ILE A 25 -13.37 6.28 1.72
N ASP A 26 -12.68 5.85 2.78
CA ASP A 26 -13.28 5.24 3.96
C ASP A 26 -12.73 5.98 5.20
N THR A 27 -13.55 6.79 5.87
CA THR A 27 -13.17 7.40 7.15
C THR A 27 -13.09 6.30 8.21
N ILE A 28 -11.95 6.18 8.89
CA ILE A 28 -11.69 5.19 9.92
C ILE A 28 -11.42 5.95 11.23
N ILE A 29 -12.35 5.85 12.17
CA ILE A 29 -12.23 6.47 13.48
C ILE A 29 -10.96 6.02 14.22
N ALA A 30 -10.46 6.82 15.16
CA ALA A 30 -9.36 6.43 16.04
C ALA A 30 -9.61 5.06 16.71
N GLY A 31 -8.63 4.15 16.65
CA GLY A 31 -8.77 2.75 17.09
C GLY A 31 -9.58 1.84 16.14
N GLY A 32 -10.18 2.38 15.08
CA GLY A 32 -11.07 1.68 14.16
C GLY A 32 -10.38 0.80 13.10
N SER A 33 -11.18 0.06 12.33
CA SER A 33 -10.67 -0.70 11.18
C SER A 33 -11.74 -0.93 10.11
N VAL A 34 -11.27 -1.18 8.89
CA VAL A 34 -12.08 -1.65 7.75
C VAL A 34 -11.37 -2.81 7.07
N VAL A 35 -12.13 -3.69 6.42
CA VAL A 35 -11.60 -4.79 5.59
C VAL A 35 -11.83 -4.45 4.12
N LYS A 36 -10.82 -4.67 3.27
CA LYS A 36 -10.90 -4.45 1.81
C LYS A 36 -10.49 -5.71 1.07
N THR A 37 -11.40 -6.23 0.23
CA THR A 37 -11.13 -7.43 -0.60
C THR A 37 -10.67 -7.01 -1.98
N ILE A 38 -9.38 -7.18 -2.27
CA ILE A 38 -8.78 -6.84 -3.56
C ILE A 38 -8.80 -8.08 -4.46
N ARG A 39 -9.54 -8.01 -5.58
CA ARG A 39 -9.57 -9.10 -6.57
C ARG A 39 -8.28 -9.15 -7.39
N ARG A 40 -8.07 -10.25 -8.11
CA ARG A 40 -7.01 -10.36 -9.14
C ARG A 40 -7.19 -9.28 -10.21
N GLY A 41 -6.07 -8.80 -10.75
CA GLY A 41 -6.09 -7.86 -11.87
C GLY A 41 -6.30 -6.39 -11.48
N TYR A 42 -5.87 -5.99 -10.29
CA TYR A 42 -5.86 -4.59 -9.82
C TYR A 42 -4.45 -4.18 -9.39
N LYS A 43 -4.10 -2.90 -9.60
CA LYS A 43 -2.87 -2.25 -9.12
C LYS A 43 -3.21 -0.86 -8.58
N GLY A 44 -2.47 -0.35 -7.63
CA GLY A 44 -2.71 1.00 -7.10
C GLY A 44 -2.14 1.19 -5.70
N TYR A 45 -2.76 2.06 -4.92
CA TYR A 45 -2.27 2.44 -3.60
C TYR A 45 -3.37 2.74 -2.58
N PHE A 46 -2.98 2.68 -1.30
CA PHE A 46 -3.72 3.20 -0.17
C PHE A 46 -2.90 4.29 0.52
N ARG A 47 -3.58 5.31 1.06
CA ARG A 47 -2.95 6.39 1.84
C ARG A 47 -3.93 7.02 2.83
N ASN A 48 -3.40 7.76 3.80
CA ASN A 48 -4.18 8.65 4.66
C ASN A 48 -4.29 10.03 4.00
N GLY A 49 -5.51 10.54 3.86
CA GLY A 49 -5.80 11.90 3.41
C GLY A 49 -5.75 12.13 1.90
N SER A 50 -6.22 13.32 1.52
CA SER A 50 -6.32 13.79 0.13
C SER A 50 -5.11 14.60 -0.35
N ASP A 51 -4.21 14.99 0.55
CA ASP A 51 -3.01 15.80 0.22
C ASP A 51 -2.08 15.09 -0.77
N ASP A 52 -1.31 15.84 -1.55
CA ASP A 52 -0.22 15.30 -2.36
C ASP A 52 0.83 14.64 -1.45
N ALA A 53 1.17 15.27 -0.32
CA ALA A 53 2.11 14.77 0.68
C ALA A 53 1.53 13.60 1.48
N ALA A 54 1.80 12.36 1.04
CA ALA A 54 1.27 11.17 1.70
C ALA A 54 2.14 9.92 1.61
N THR A 55 2.32 9.23 2.73
CA THR A 55 2.93 7.89 2.79
C THR A 55 2.03 6.90 2.04
N LEU A 56 2.53 6.25 0.98
CA LEU A 56 1.73 5.34 0.15
C LEU A 56 2.02 3.87 0.48
N ILE A 57 0.96 3.05 0.50
CA ILE A 57 1.05 1.58 0.45
C ILE A 57 0.74 1.16 -0.98
N GLY A 58 1.75 0.78 -1.75
CA GLY A 58 1.55 0.24 -3.10
C GLY A 58 1.10 -1.22 -3.05
N ILE A 59 0.18 -1.62 -3.93
CA ILE A 59 -0.26 -3.01 -4.09
C ILE A 59 -0.54 -3.37 -5.56
N SER A 60 -0.30 -4.62 -5.94
CA SER A 60 -0.51 -5.12 -7.29
C SER A 60 -0.84 -6.61 -7.31
N THR A 61 -2.03 -6.94 -7.79
CA THR A 61 -2.59 -8.28 -7.97
C THR A 61 -2.66 -8.70 -9.45
N VAL A 62 -1.94 -7.97 -10.33
CA VAL A 62 -1.91 -8.24 -11.79
C VAL A 62 -0.88 -9.30 -12.20
N ASN A 63 -0.06 -9.81 -11.26
CA ASN A 63 1.00 -10.76 -11.57
C ASN A 63 0.42 -12.12 -12.03
N VAL A 64 0.83 -12.55 -13.23
CA VAL A 64 0.41 -13.83 -13.85
C VAL A 64 0.77 -15.05 -12.99
N PHE A 65 1.88 -15.00 -12.24
CA PHE A 65 2.40 -16.11 -11.44
C PHE A 65 1.60 -16.42 -10.16
N ARG A 66 0.40 -15.84 -9.99
CA ARG A 66 -0.37 -15.85 -8.73
C ARG A 66 0.46 -15.31 -7.55
N GLU A 67 0.92 -14.07 -7.67
CA GLU A 67 1.47 -13.30 -6.55
C GLU A 67 0.66 -12.02 -6.28
N VAL A 68 0.81 -11.48 -5.07
CA VAL A 68 0.51 -10.09 -4.73
C VAL A 68 1.83 -9.38 -4.44
N SER A 69 2.19 -8.40 -5.27
CA SER A 69 3.29 -7.49 -4.96
C SER A 69 2.81 -6.30 -4.15
N TYR A 70 3.63 -5.83 -3.21
CA TYR A 70 3.34 -4.73 -2.31
C TYR A 70 4.62 -3.98 -1.93
N ASN A 71 4.49 -2.72 -1.50
CA ASN A 71 5.58 -1.89 -0.99
C ASN A 71 5.05 -0.73 -0.14
N LEU A 72 5.96 -0.04 0.55
CA LEU A 72 5.74 1.32 1.05
C LEU A 72 6.48 2.31 0.14
N ASN A 73 6.02 3.55 0.05
CA ASN A 73 6.63 4.58 -0.80
C ASN A 73 6.49 5.96 -0.15
N ILE A 74 7.59 6.72 -0.12
CA ILE A 74 7.69 8.08 0.42
C ILE A 74 8.33 9.08 -0.57
N ILE A 75 8.36 8.72 -1.86
CA ILE A 75 8.78 9.64 -2.93
C ILE A 75 7.73 10.75 -3.04
N PRO A 76 8.10 12.03 -2.89
CA PRO A 76 7.16 13.13 -3.10
C PRO A 76 6.55 13.09 -4.51
N PRO A 77 5.23 13.19 -4.67
CA PRO A 77 4.61 13.23 -5.99
C PRO A 77 4.80 14.60 -6.65
N ASN A 78 4.30 14.75 -7.87
CA ASN A 78 4.39 16.00 -8.64
C ASN A 78 5.86 16.47 -8.74
N LEU A 79 6.72 15.52 -9.13
CA LEU A 79 8.11 15.77 -9.50
C LEU A 79 8.17 16.73 -10.70
N ASN A 80 9.16 17.62 -10.68
CA ASN A 80 9.42 18.57 -11.75
C ASN A 80 9.83 17.82 -13.03
N PRO A 81 9.43 18.29 -14.24
CA PRO A 81 9.79 17.63 -15.49
C PRO A 81 11.29 17.37 -15.63
N GLY A 82 11.66 16.13 -15.95
CA GLY A 82 13.05 15.64 -16.03
C GLY A 82 13.59 15.03 -14.73
N PHE A 83 12.85 15.10 -13.61
CA PHE A 83 13.24 14.50 -12.31
C PHE A 83 12.43 13.25 -11.93
N GLU A 84 11.66 12.69 -12.87
CA GLU A 84 10.88 11.44 -12.73
C GLU A 84 11.78 10.19 -12.56
N SER A 85 13.10 10.36 -12.57
CA SER A 85 14.11 9.36 -12.23
C SER A 85 15.22 9.95 -11.36
N CYS A 86 14.84 10.79 -10.38
CA CYS A 86 15.68 11.15 -9.24
C CYS A 86 16.29 9.90 -8.56
N LYS A 87 17.46 10.07 -7.95
CA LYS A 87 18.35 8.97 -7.49
C LYS A 87 18.49 8.91 -5.97
N THR A 88 18.05 9.95 -5.27
CA THR A 88 17.98 10.01 -3.81
C THR A 88 16.70 10.71 -3.38
N LEU A 89 16.27 10.45 -2.15
CA LEU A 89 15.10 11.10 -1.57
C LEU A 89 15.23 12.63 -1.57
N ASP A 90 16.41 13.16 -1.26
CA ASP A 90 16.66 14.61 -1.23
C ASP A 90 16.58 15.25 -2.62
N GLU A 91 17.03 14.55 -3.68
CA GLU A 91 16.84 14.99 -5.05
C GLU A 91 15.35 15.00 -5.41
N CYS A 92 14.61 13.94 -5.08
CA CYS A 92 13.17 13.87 -5.32
C CYS A 92 12.40 14.98 -4.56
N LYS A 93 12.74 15.25 -3.28
CA LYS A 93 12.17 16.34 -2.48
C LYS A 93 12.43 17.69 -3.10
N LYS A 94 13.71 18.04 -3.32
CA LYS A 94 14.14 19.31 -3.92
C LYS A 94 13.51 19.57 -5.28
N HIS A 95 13.21 18.51 -6.04
CA HIS A 95 12.62 18.58 -7.36
C HIS A 95 11.15 18.09 -7.39
N SER A 96 10.38 18.36 -6.34
CA SER A 96 8.93 18.14 -6.28
C SER A 96 8.18 19.42 -5.88
N LYS A 97 6.88 19.47 -6.17
CA LYS A 97 6.01 20.60 -5.80
C LYS A 97 5.85 20.80 -4.28
N SER A 98 5.84 19.72 -3.49
CA SER A 98 5.62 19.76 -2.04
C SER A 98 6.91 19.69 -1.21
N GLY A 99 7.93 18.98 -1.69
CA GLY A 99 9.08 18.56 -0.89
C GLY A 99 8.78 17.42 0.09
N ILE A 100 7.56 16.85 0.08
CA ILE A 100 7.07 15.93 1.12
C ILE A 100 6.38 14.72 0.47
N GLY A 101 6.79 13.52 0.91
CA GLY A 101 6.17 12.22 0.53
C GLY A 101 5.86 11.32 1.73
N PHE A 102 6.06 11.79 2.96
CA PHE A 102 5.66 11.10 4.20
C PHE A 102 4.66 11.98 4.95
N ASN A 103 3.58 11.38 5.49
CA ASN A 103 2.64 12.08 6.37
C ASN A 103 2.21 11.27 7.60
N THR A 104 2.08 9.95 7.44
CA THR A 104 1.54 9.05 8.47
C THR A 104 2.49 7.87 8.63
N PRO A 105 2.85 7.47 9.86
CA PRO A 105 3.54 6.20 10.11
C PRO A 105 2.68 5.01 9.64
N ILE A 106 3.27 4.05 8.92
CA ILE A 106 2.56 2.89 8.36
C ILE A 106 3.35 1.61 8.56
N GLN A 107 2.63 0.53 8.89
CA GLN A 107 3.13 -0.85 8.89
C GLN A 107 2.19 -1.76 8.11
N ILE A 108 2.74 -2.62 7.24
CA ILE A 108 2.00 -3.64 6.50
C ILE A 108 2.58 -5.02 6.78
N THR A 109 1.78 -5.83 7.47
CA THR A 109 2.11 -7.19 7.93
C THR A 109 1.35 -8.22 7.08
N PRO A 110 1.99 -9.06 6.25
CA PRO A 110 1.34 -10.24 5.71
C PRO A 110 1.05 -11.24 6.85
N THR A 111 -0.20 -11.71 6.96
CA THR A 111 -0.68 -12.54 8.08
C THR A 111 -0.94 -14.00 7.71
N SER A 112 -0.67 -14.39 6.46
CA SER A 112 -0.70 -15.78 5.98
C SER A 112 0.36 -15.98 4.90
N ASN A 113 0.66 -17.24 4.56
CA ASN A 113 1.55 -17.62 3.43
C ASN A 113 2.94 -16.95 3.44
N THR A 114 3.42 -16.54 4.62
CA THR A 114 4.67 -15.78 4.80
C THR A 114 5.90 -16.65 4.59
N ASN A 115 6.98 -16.05 4.09
CA ASN A 115 8.30 -16.72 3.97
C ASN A 115 9.42 -16.03 4.77
N GLY A 116 9.11 -14.94 5.49
CA GLY A 116 10.05 -14.20 6.34
C GLY A 116 11.17 -13.48 5.59
N LYS A 117 11.13 -13.44 4.24
CA LYS A 117 12.17 -12.86 3.39
C LYS A 117 11.57 -11.79 2.46
N ASN A 118 10.91 -12.24 1.40
CA ASN A 118 10.24 -11.38 0.41
C ASN A 118 8.74 -11.22 0.68
N CYS A 119 8.15 -12.15 1.43
CA CYS A 119 6.85 -12.01 2.06
C CYS A 119 7.09 -11.86 3.57
N ARG A 120 7.29 -10.61 3.98
CA ARG A 120 7.57 -10.14 5.35
C ARG A 120 6.80 -8.86 5.67
N GLU A 121 6.84 -8.46 6.94
CA GLU A 121 6.40 -7.13 7.36
C GLU A 121 7.27 -6.00 6.79
N LEU A 122 6.65 -4.86 6.48
CA LEU A 122 7.32 -3.61 6.10
C LEU A 122 6.83 -2.46 6.98
N THR A 123 7.75 -1.63 7.45
CA THR A 123 7.48 -0.60 8.47
C THR A 123 8.16 0.73 8.13
N CYS A 124 7.35 1.80 8.02
CA CYS A 124 7.81 3.16 7.80
C CYS A 124 7.26 4.09 8.88
N LEU A 125 8.08 4.45 9.87
CA LEU A 125 7.65 5.26 11.03
C LEU A 125 7.98 6.75 10.90
N ALA A 126 8.84 7.11 9.95
CA ALA A 126 9.31 8.47 9.70
C ALA A 126 9.69 8.64 8.23
N ASP A 127 9.87 9.89 7.81
CA ASP A 127 10.52 10.24 6.55
C ASP A 127 11.95 9.63 6.49
N GLY A 128 12.38 9.18 5.30
CA GLY A 128 13.64 8.45 5.10
C GLY A 128 13.67 7.00 5.58
N CYS A 129 12.53 6.39 5.93
CA CYS A 129 12.44 5.00 6.41
C CYS A 129 13.01 3.92 5.45
N GLU A 130 13.62 2.88 6.01
CA GLU A 130 14.35 1.86 5.22
C GLU A 130 13.43 0.96 4.37
N ASP A 131 12.24 0.57 4.83
CA ASP A 131 11.37 -0.35 4.09
C ASP A 131 10.62 0.29 2.88
N ALA A 132 10.69 1.61 2.71
CA ALA A 132 9.97 2.31 1.66
C ALA A 132 10.85 2.62 0.44
N TYR A 133 10.19 2.76 -0.72
CA TYR A 133 10.76 3.43 -1.89
C TYR A 133 11.16 4.86 -1.52
N THR A 134 12.45 5.15 -1.58
CA THR A 134 13.03 6.48 -1.34
C THR A 134 13.29 7.26 -2.63
N PHE A 135 13.40 6.57 -3.77
CA PHE A 135 13.52 7.14 -5.12
C PHE A 135 12.97 6.14 -6.18
N PRO A 136 12.60 6.57 -7.41
CA PRO A 136 11.89 5.72 -8.38
C PRO A 136 12.57 4.43 -8.84
N LYS A 137 13.88 4.26 -8.59
CA LYS A 137 14.67 3.07 -8.96
C LYS A 137 15.20 2.29 -7.75
N ASP A 138 14.54 2.44 -6.61
CA ASP A 138 14.83 1.73 -5.36
C ASP A 138 14.26 0.28 -5.42
N ASP A 139 14.65 -0.47 -6.47
CA ASP A 139 13.97 -1.69 -6.93
C ASP A 139 13.96 -2.83 -5.89
N ILE A 140 14.80 -2.75 -4.86
CA ILE A 140 14.87 -3.72 -3.75
C ILE A 140 13.71 -3.60 -2.76
N LYS A 141 12.94 -2.50 -2.79
CA LYS A 141 11.83 -2.22 -1.86
C LYS A 141 10.49 -2.85 -2.29
N LYS A 142 10.46 -3.51 -3.45
CA LYS A 142 9.29 -4.27 -3.91
C LYS A 142 9.28 -5.66 -3.31
N HIS A 143 8.19 -5.98 -2.62
CA HIS A 143 7.98 -7.27 -1.99
C HIS A 143 6.82 -8.03 -2.62
N SER A 144 6.83 -9.36 -2.51
CA SER A 144 5.83 -10.26 -3.11
C SER A 144 5.49 -11.40 -2.15
N CYS A 145 4.19 -11.64 -1.98
CA CYS A 145 3.64 -12.83 -1.34
C CYS A 145 2.86 -13.67 -2.37
N PRO A 146 2.59 -14.96 -2.09
CA PRO A 146 1.63 -15.74 -2.86
C PRO A 146 0.27 -15.04 -2.95
N PHE A 147 -0.48 -15.29 -4.01
CA PHE A 147 -1.90 -14.90 -4.08
C PHE A 147 -2.69 -15.59 -2.97
N ASP A 148 -3.84 -15.01 -2.59
CA ASP A 148 -4.64 -15.44 -1.42
C ASP A 148 -3.93 -15.21 -0.05
N THR A 149 -2.91 -14.35 -0.02
CA THR A 149 -2.29 -13.83 1.22
C THR A 149 -3.13 -12.70 1.83
N ASN A 150 -3.39 -12.79 3.14
CA ASN A 150 -4.02 -11.74 3.92
C ASN A 150 -2.98 -10.75 4.47
N TYR A 151 -3.37 -9.49 4.67
CA TYR A 151 -2.50 -8.43 5.17
C TYR A 151 -3.20 -7.61 6.27
N LYS A 152 -2.51 -7.35 7.39
CA LYS A 152 -2.86 -6.30 8.34
C LYS A 152 -2.12 -5.02 7.92
N VAL A 153 -2.87 -3.96 7.65
CA VAL A 153 -2.32 -2.59 7.55
C VAL A 153 -2.66 -1.85 8.83
N THR A 154 -1.66 -1.26 9.48
CA THR A 154 -1.82 -0.34 10.61
C THR A 154 -1.24 1.03 10.23
N PHE A 155 -2.04 2.08 10.43
CA PHE A 155 -1.58 3.47 10.48
C PHE A 155 -1.26 3.83 11.94
N CYS A 156 -0.16 4.54 12.18
CA CYS A 156 0.40 4.86 13.50
C CYS A 156 0.64 3.63 14.41
N PRO A 157 1.43 2.62 13.98
CA PRO A 157 1.62 1.35 14.71
C PRO A 157 2.36 1.45 16.05
N SER A 158 2.99 2.59 16.34
CA SER A 158 3.56 2.90 17.66
C SER A 158 2.66 3.84 18.48
N ARG A 159 1.46 4.15 17.96
CA ARG A 159 0.66 5.36 18.24
C ARG A 159 1.45 6.62 17.86
N ASP A 160 0.93 7.79 18.22
CA ASP A 160 1.50 9.09 17.80
C ASP A 160 2.72 9.47 18.65
N THR A 161 3.77 8.65 18.60
CA THR A 161 5.06 8.86 19.28
C THR A 161 6.10 9.50 18.37
N THR A 162 5.70 10.01 17.20
CA THR A 162 6.58 10.76 16.30
C THR A 162 7.09 12.02 17.01
N PRO A 163 8.41 12.24 17.15
CA PRO A 163 8.94 13.47 17.72
C PRO A 163 8.59 14.65 16.81
N GLN A 164 7.61 15.46 17.23
CA GLN A 164 7.31 16.72 16.57
C GLN A 164 8.51 17.66 16.76
N GLU A 165 9.20 18.01 15.67
CA GLU A 165 10.28 19.00 15.71
C GLU A 165 9.75 20.33 16.22
N THR A 166 9.97 20.57 17.51
CA THR A 166 9.47 21.75 18.20
C THR A 166 10.45 22.87 17.96
N THR A 167 10.26 23.58 16.83
CA THR A 167 11.03 24.77 16.43
C THR A 167 10.87 25.89 17.46
N THR A 168 11.65 25.77 18.54
CA THR A 168 11.63 26.69 19.67
C THR A 168 12.32 27.97 19.26
N ALA A 169 11.53 28.98 18.91
CA ALA A 169 12.00 30.32 18.57
C ALA A 169 12.51 31.05 19.82
N GLY A 170 13.67 30.61 20.33
CA GLY A 170 14.33 31.20 21.49
C GLY A 170 14.86 32.60 21.17
N LEU A 171 14.16 33.64 21.63
CA LEU A 171 14.72 35.00 21.64
C LEU A 171 15.92 35.05 22.59
N SER A 172 17.12 35.12 22.02
CA SER A 172 18.35 35.33 22.79
C SER A 172 18.42 36.77 23.29
N LEU A 173 18.21 36.97 24.59
CA LEU A 173 18.52 38.21 25.29
C LEU A 173 19.73 38.00 26.19
N THR A 174 20.76 38.83 25.97
CA THR A 174 22.05 38.76 26.66
C THR A 174 21.95 39.25 28.11
N GLY A 175 21.92 38.31 29.05
CA GLY A 175 22.15 38.53 30.49
C GLY A 175 23.57 38.13 30.90
N LYS A 176 24.20 38.90 31.79
CA LYS A 176 25.63 38.75 32.14
C LYS A 176 25.81 38.41 33.63
N GLU A 177 26.51 37.30 33.90
CA GLU A 177 27.38 37.06 35.07
C GLU A 177 26.79 37.08 36.50
N THR A 178 26.98 35.97 37.26
CA THR A 178 27.58 35.91 38.63
C THR A 178 27.52 34.46 39.18
N THR A 179 28.28 34.15 40.24
CA THR A 179 28.76 32.79 40.62
C THR A 179 28.31 32.34 42.04
N GLN A 180 27.86 31.08 42.18
CA GLN A 180 27.69 30.29 43.44
C GLN A 180 26.72 30.91 44.50
N VAL A 181 26.14 30.21 45.49
CA VAL A 181 26.60 29.14 46.42
C VAL A 181 25.40 28.25 46.84
N SER A 182 25.65 27.01 47.29
CA SER A 182 24.64 26.11 47.90
C SER A 182 24.45 26.35 49.40
N GLU A 183 23.24 26.18 49.94
CA GLU A 183 23.09 25.66 51.31
C GLU A 183 21.73 24.97 51.56
N THR A 184 21.65 24.23 52.68
CA THR A 184 20.62 23.23 53.01
C THR A 184 19.95 23.56 54.35
N THR A 185 18.63 23.33 54.50
CA THR A 185 17.85 23.02 55.75
C THR A 185 16.36 23.11 55.39
N THR A 186 15.38 22.23 55.67
CA THR A 186 15.12 21.11 56.62
C THR A 186 14.01 21.45 57.64
N ALA A 187 13.00 20.56 57.73
CA ALA A 187 11.95 20.40 58.76
C ALA A 187 10.70 21.32 58.77
N GLY A 188 9.59 20.78 59.36
CA GLY A 188 8.27 21.43 59.54
C GLY A 188 7.23 21.03 58.48
N SER A 189 6.44 19.95 58.55
CA SER A 189 5.65 19.28 59.63
C SER A 189 4.25 19.88 59.88
N SER A 190 3.24 18.99 59.82
CA SER A 190 1.88 19.13 60.40
C SER A 190 0.91 20.16 59.77
N LEU A 191 -0.43 20.03 59.84
CA LEU A 191 -1.35 18.89 60.13
C LEU A 191 -2.79 19.29 59.71
N THR A 192 -3.66 18.31 59.43
CA THR A 192 -5.15 18.40 59.38
C THR A 192 -5.83 19.38 58.39
N GLY A 193 -7.03 19.10 57.88
CA GLY A 193 -7.83 17.87 58.01
C GLY A 193 -9.16 17.90 57.23
N LYS A 194 -9.88 16.76 57.27
CA LYS A 194 -11.35 16.58 57.36
C LYS A 194 -12.28 17.30 56.35
N GLU A 195 -13.03 16.57 55.50
CA GLU A 195 -14.41 16.03 55.73
C GLU A 195 -15.54 17.06 55.44
N THR A 196 -16.71 16.78 54.82
CA THR A 196 -17.32 15.54 54.23
C THR A 196 -18.41 15.93 53.19
N THR A 197 -19.01 14.93 52.52
CA THR A 197 -20.36 14.93 51.89
C THR A 197 -20.45 15.53 50.48
N GLN A 198 -20.76 14.82 49.37
CA GLN A 198 -21.64 13.67 49.05
C GLN A 198 -23.09 14.04 48.65
N VAL A 199 -23.28 14.29 47.35
CA VAL A 199 -24.52 14.05 46.57
C VAL A 199 -24.02 13.51 45.21
N SER A 200 -24.40 12.36 44.65
CA SER A 200 -25.59 11.49 44.74
C SER A 200 -26.77 11.90 43.85
N GLU A 201 -26.58 11.91 42.54
CA GLU A 201 -27.68 11.76 41.57
C GLU A 201 -27.60 10.40 40.86
N THR A 202 -28.76 9.84 40.55
CA THR A 202 -28.93 8.52 39.90
C THR A 202 -29.88 8.67 38.74
N THR A 203 -29.44 8.30 37.53
CA THR A 203 -30.30 8.16 36.36
C THR A 203 -30.16 6.75 35.79
N THR A 204 -31.29 6.08 35.60
CA THR A 204 -31.37 4.70 35.12
C THR A 204 -31.08 4.59 33.63
N PRO A 205 -30.56 3.44 33.15
CA PRO A 205 -30.28 3.25 31.73
C PRO A 205 -31.57 3.19 30.91
N VAL A 206 -31.60 3.91 29.78
CA VAL A 206 -32.72 3.85 28.82
C VAL A 206 -32.61 2.57 27.99
N THR A 207 -33.58 1.68 28.15
CA THR A 207 -33.67 0.42 27.41
C THR A 207 -33.92 0.66 25.91
N VAL A 208 -32.88 0.56 25.09
CA VAL A 208 -33.05 0.46 23.63
C VAL A 208 -33.55 -0.95 23.29
N ARG A 209 -34.76 -1.02 22.73
CA ARG A 209 -35.45 -2.28 22.43
C ARG A 209 -34.85 -2.97 21.20
N SER A 210 -34.19 -4.11 21.39
CA SER A 210 -33.75 -4.97 20.29
C SER A 210 -34.93 -5.37 19.39
N MET A 211 -34.75 -5.22 18.07
CA MET A 211 -35.61 -5.87 17.07
C MET A 211 -34.88 -7.10 16.54
N ASN A 212 -35.19 -8.27 17.10
CA ASN A 212 -34.66 -9.54 16.63
C ASN A 212 -35.26 -9.88 15.26
N ILE A 213 -34.48 -9.71 14.18
CA ILE A 213 -34.79 -10.34 12.89
C ILE A 213 -34.35 -11.81 12.99
N PRO A 214 -35.23 -12.79 12.75
CA PRO A 214 -34.89 -14.20 12.92
C PRO A 214 -33.96 -14.68 11.79
N ALA A 215 -32.81 -15.22 12.15
CA ALA A 215 -32.04 -16.07 11.26
C ALA A 215 -32.82 -17.36 10.99
N LYS A 216 -32.78 -17.85 9.75
CA LYS A 216 -33.30 -19.17 9.37
C LYS A 216 -32.17 -19.99 8.76
N ASN A 217 -31.98 -21.20 9.26
CA ASN A 217 -30.88 -22.07 8.84
C ASN A 217 -31.02 -22.58 7.40
N GLU A 218 -29.85 -22.87 6.84
CA GLU A 218 -29.47 -23.94 5.90
C GLU A 218 -30.53 -24.63 5.02
N GLY A 219 -30.18 -24.77 3.74
CA GLY A 219 -30.92 -25.56 2.75
C GLY A 219 -30.07 -25.83 1.51
N GLN A 220 -29.21 -26.85 1.58
CA GLN A 220 -28.47 -27.36 0.42
C GLN A 220 -29.31 -28.45 -0.28
N LEU A 221 -29.62 -28.27 -1.57
CA LEU A 221 -29.54 -29.31 -2.61
C LEU A 221 -29.74 -28.73 -4.02
N ASP A 222 -29.11 -29.39 -4.99
CA ASP A 222 -29.42 -29.59 -6.42
C ASP A 222 -30.16 -28.52 -7.26
N GLY A 223 -29.60 -28.25 -8.46
CA GLY A 223 -30.23 -27.42 -9.49
C GLY A 223 -30.90 -28.25 -10.59
N VAL A 224 -31.93 -27.67 -11.22
CA VAL A 224 -32.53 -28.16 -12.48
C VAL A 224 -32.71 -26.97 -13.44
N VAL A 225 -32.37 -27.18 -14.71
CA VAL A 225 -32.57 -26.18 -15.78
C VAL A 225 -33.99 -26.29 -16.34
N PRO A 226 -34.77 -25.19 -16.42
CA PRO A 226 -36.01 -25.19 -17.19
C PRO A 226 -35.70 -24.98 -18.68
N GLU A 227 -35.57 -26.06 -19.43
CA GLU A 227 -35.60 -26.01 -20.90
C GLU A 227 -37.01 -25.65 -21.38
N VAL A 228 -37.13 -24.67 -22.28
CA VAL A 228 -38.36 -24.42 -23.05
C VAL A 228 -38.01 -24.38 -24.53
N THR A 229 -38.26 -25.50 -25.22
CA THR A 229 -37.96 -25.68 -26.64
C THR A 229 -39.11 -25.23 -27.55
N LYS A 230 -38.78 -24.55 -28.65
CA LYS A 230 -39.40 -24.78 -29.97
C LYS A 230 -38.50 -24.29 -31.11
N LYS A 231 -38.39 -25.10 -32.17
CA LYS A 231 -37.52 -24.91 -33.33
C LYS A 231 -38.13 -23.93 -34.35
N VAL A 232 -37.29 -23.35 -35.22
CA VAL A 232 -37.30 -23.55 -36.69
C VAL A 232 -36.24 -22.65 -37.34
N ASP A 233 -35.42 -23.10 -38.29
CA ASP A 233 -34.77 -24.42 -38.47
C ASP A 233 -33.55 -24.26 -39.43
N THR A 234 -32.78 -25.33 -39.65
CA THR A 234 -31.49 -25.28 -40.39
C THR A 234 -31.60 -25.76 -41.86
N PRO A 235 -30.62 -25.47 -42.74
CA PRO A 235 -29.52 -26.42 -42.93
C PRO A 235 -28.12 -25.79 -43.16
N VAL A 236 -27.10 -26.65 -43.07
CA VAL A 236 -25.66 -26.36 -43.25
C VAL A 236 -25.18 -26.83 -44.63
N PRO A 237 -24.19 -26.19 -45.28
CA PRO A 237 -23.34 -26.82 -46.29
C PRO A 237 -22.00 -27.30 -45.70
N THR A 238 -21.62 -28.53 -46.02
CA THR A 238 -20.40 -29.20 -45.53
C THR A 238 -19.14 -28.69 -46.23
N ALA A 239 -17.97 -28.84 -45.59
CA ALA A 239 -16.67 -28.61 -46.23
C ALA A 239 -16.24 -29.79 -47.11
N ASP A 240 -15.53 -29.53 -48.21
CA ASP A 240 -14.80 -30.57 -48.96
C ASP A 240 -13.56 -30.00 -49.71
N THR A 241 -12.86 -30.86 -50.46
CA THR A 241 -11.39 -30.93 -50.55
C THR A 241 -10.71 -30.37 -51.83
N ASN A 242 -9.39 -30.14 -51.70
CA ASN A 242 -8.33 -30.20 -52.74
C ASN A 242 -8.23 -29.18 -53.91
N ALA A 243 -7.24 -28.28 -53.77
CA ALA A 243 -6.07 -28.07 -54.65
C ALA A 243 -6.19 -27.92 -56.19
N LEU A 244 -5.58 -26.85 -56.73
CA LEU A 244 -4.79 -26.88 -57.98
C LEU A 244 -3.81 -25.69 -58.12
N LYS A 245 -2.82 -25.87 -59.02
CA LYS A 245 -1.78 -24.91 -59.49
C LYS A 245 -2.36 -23.94 -60.54
N ALA A 246 -1.79 -22.78 -60.89
CA ALA A 246 -0.68 -21.95 -60.35
C ALA A 246 -0.91 -20.49 -60.85
N ASP A 247 -0.01 -19.60 -61.32
CA ASP A 247 1.46 -19.60 -61.58
C ASP A 247 2.02 -18.15 -61.60
N THR A 248 3.33 -18.00 -61.84
CA THR A 248 4.14 -16.78 -61.63
C THR A 248 4.37 -15.96 -62.92
N PRO A 249 4.81 -14.67 -62.82
CA PRO A 249 6.26 -14.44 -62.97
C PRO A 249 6.86 -13.37 -62.02
N VAL A 250 8.16 -13.49 -61.76
CA VAL A 250 8.99 -12.60 -60.93
C VAL A 250 10.03 -11.89 -61.81
N PRO A 251 10.36 -10.60 -61.54
CA PRO A 251 11.55 -9.96 -62.08
C PRO A 251 12.79 -10.19 -61.17
N THR A 252 13.81 -10.88 -61.68
CA THR A 252 15.18 -10.98 -61.14
C THR A 252 16.04 -9.93 -61.89
N VAL A 253 16.97 -9.15 -61.34
CA VAL A 253 18.26 -9.43 -60.62
C VAL A 253 18.70 -8.14 -59.90
N ASN A 254 19.70 -8.04 -59.00
CA ASN A 254 20.69 -8.96 -58.40
C ASN A 254 21.02 -8.42 -56.96
N GLY A 255 21.93 -8.96 -56.12
CA GLY A 255 22.85 -10.09 -56.23
C GLY A 255 24.29 -9.70 -55.82
N THR A 256 24.61 -9.75 -54.52
CA THR A 256 25.96 -9.61 -53.95
C THR A 256 26.06 -10.43 -52.66
N GLU A 257 27.27 -10.90 -52.35
CA GLU A 257 27.60 -11.97 -51.41
C GLU A 257 27.68 -11.52 -49.94
N ALA A 258 27.48 -12.45 -48.99
CA ALA A 258 27.63 -12.23 -47.55
C ALA A 258 28.72 -13.18 -46.98
N PRO A 259 29.69 -12.68 -46.19
CA PRO A 259 30.80 -13.49 -45.68
C PRO A 259 30.37 -14.44 -44.55
N ALA A 260 31.09 -15.55 -44.42
CA ALA A 260 30.81 -16.59 -43.43
C ALA A 260 31.24 -16.20 -42.00
N LEU A 261 30.61 -16.85 -41.00
CA LEU A 261 30.98 -16.76 -39.59
C LEU A 261 32.22 -17.62 -39.29
N GLU A 262 33.22 -17.02 -38.66
CA GLU A 262 34.46 -17.69 -38.24
C GLU A 262 34.28 -18.40 -36.90
N VAL A 263 34.87 -19.60 -36.74
CA VAL A 263 34.71 -20.45 -35.56
C VAL A 263 35.93 -20.35 -34.65
N THR A 264 35.79 -19.69 -33.50
CA THR A 264 36.85 -19.64 -32.47
C THR A 264 37.06 -20.99 -31.77
N PRO A 265 38.30 -21.49 -31.63
CA PRO A 265 38.59 -22.78 -31.02
C PRO A 265 38.57 -22.76 -29.48
N GLN A 266 38.21 -23.91 -28.90
CA GLN A 266 38.14 -24.15 -27.46
C GLN A 266 39.54 -24.35 -26.83
N PRO A 267 39.85 -23.76 -25.65
CA PRO A 267 41.13 -23.98 -24.97
C PRO A 267 41.23 -25.38 -24.37
N LYS A 268 42.39 -26.02 -24.54
CA LYS A 268 42.68 -27.37 -24.01
C LYS A 268 42.97 -27.32 -22.52
N HIS A 269 42.53 -28.32 -21.77
CA HIS A 269 43.10 -28.62 -20.45
C HIS A 269 44.47 -29.31 -20.61
N CYS A 270 45.40 -28.99 -19.73
CA CYS A 270 46.59 -29.81 -19.47
C CYS A 270 46.34 -30.71 -18.27
N VAL A 271 47.14 -31.77 -18.17
CA VAL A 271 47.16 -32.76 -17.07
C VAL A 271 47.92 -32.19 -15.87
#